data_AF-D3B4K5-F1
#
_entry.id   AF-D3B4K5-F1
#
_cell.length_a   1.000
_cell.length_b   1.000
_cell.length_c   1.000
_cell.angle_alpha   90.00
_cell.angle_beta   90.00
_cell.angle_gamma   90.00
#
_symmetry.space_group_name_H-M   'P 1'
#
loop_
_entity.id
_entity.type
_entity.pdbx_description
1 polymer ?
#
loop_
_entity_poly.entity_id
_entity_poly.type
_entity_poly.pdbx_seq_one_letter_code
_entity_poly.pdbx_strand_id
1 'polypeptide(L)'
;MLYYVLQHILKYLDNVDRICITLLCRQWYQDRSKYLLFDTNLLSAKNREFYEKDSTSFKLHSYRDQVFKSFQLKEEKGQLTISERESLGERSITTKHIIINTDNINHTSELPEDVDHWEFAKKFNSVLQRGQIREGVRRLTFGRNFNQTIESGVIPQSVEFIEFGYDFNRALDTVGLPHNLKTLVLGKSFNQLIKPGSLPSSLESLTFGESFNQPLQQGVLPAGLKYLSLGFSFNRNVEQTLSLFSNSPSPSSLETLKFGNHFNQPLADGVIPKSVKHLELGWNYNNEQLVIPDTVESIYINGSYFLESKRYLQFPKSAALTVNLFYHDFQIRKFNESTVLVLTESLEGGFLRASQIENIEKIYKSMVGVGLAAN
;
A
#
# COMPACT_ATOMS: atom_id res chain seq x y z
N MET A 1 12.73 30.54 -8.25
CA MET A 1 11.67 29.91 -9.09
C MET A 1 11.90 28.41 -9.25
N LEU A 2 13.05 27.96 -9.77
CA LEU A 2 13.36 26.53 -9.99
C LEU A 2 13.25 25.65 -8.73
N TYR A 3 13.76 26.14 -7.59
CA TYR A 3 13.69 25.45 -6.30
C TYR A 3 12.25 25.18 -5.79
N TYR A 4 11.33 26.12 -6.02
CA TYR A 4 9.94 25.99 -5.57
C TYR A 4 9.16 24.98 -6.42
N VAL A 5 9.43 24.98 -7.73
CA VAL A 5 8.91 23.97 -8.66
C VAL A 5 9.43 22.58 -8.27
N LEU A 6 10.72 22.47 -7.98
CA LEU A 6 11.35 21.23 -7.54
C LEU A 6 10.73 20.71 -6.23
N GLN A 7 10.54 21.56 -5.22
CA GLN A 7 9.84 21.19 -3.98
C GLN A 7 8.41 20.69 -4.24
N HIS A 8 7.69 21.27 -5.20
CA HIS A 8 6.33 20.84 -5.53
C HIS A 8 6.32 19.48 -6.23
N ILE A 9 7.26 19.23 -7.14
CA ILE A 9 7.41 17.93 -7.81
C ILE A 9 7.77 16.85 -6.78
N LEU A 10 8.76 17.12 -5.92
CA LEU A 10 9.24 16.16 -4.92
C LEU A 10 8.17 15.71 -3.93
N LYS A 11 7.11 16.52 -3.68
CA LYS A 11 5.99 16.13 -2.79
C LYS A 11 5.23 14.90 -3.27
N TYR A 12 5.20 14.64 -4.58
CA TYR A 12 4.45 13.53 -5.19
C TYR A 12 5.32 12.31 -5.47
N LEU A 13 6.61 12.39 -5.17
CA LEU A 13 7.60 11.36 -5.43
C LEU A 13 7.93 10.60 -4.15
N ASP A 14 8.29 9.33 -4.28
CA ASP A 14 8.76 8.54 -3.15
C ASP A 14 10.20 8.95 -2.72
N ASN A 15 10.72 8.33 -1.66
CA ASN A 15 12.03 8.70 -1.13
C ASN A 15 13.20 8.35 -2.08
N VAL A 16 13.03 7.35 -2.94
CA VAL A 16 14.06 6.89 -3.87
C VAL A 16 14.17 7.87 -5.04
N ASP A 17 13.03 8.21 -5.64
CA ASP A 17 12.92 9.18 -6.72
C ASP A 17 13.50 10.54 -6.31
N ARG A 18 13.26 10.95 -5.05
CA ARG A 18 13.81 12.19 -4.50
C ARG A 18 15.34 12.17 -4.43
N ILE A 19 15.95 11.04 -4.06
CA ILE A 19 17.42 10.88 -4.04
C ILE A 19 17.96 10.93 -5.47
N CYS A 20 17.34 10.19 -6.39
CA CYS A 20 17.73 10.16 -7.80
C CYS A 20 17.78 11.57 -8.39
N ILE A 21 16.75 12.39 -8.15
CA ILE A 21 16.73 13.78 -8.63
C ILE A 21 17.89 14.60 -8.09
N THR A 22 18.26 14.43 -6.82
CA THR A 22 19.41 15.17 -6.27
C THR A 22 20.76 14.71 -6.80
N LEU A 23 20.85 13.49 -7.34
CA LEU A 23 22.05 12.95 -7.96
C LEU A 23 22.21 13.33 -9.44
N LEU A 24 21.15 13.82 -10.10
CA LEU A 24 21.18 14.22 -11.52
C LEU A 24 22.16 15.37 -11.81
N CYS A 25 22.45 16.22 -10.82
CA CYS A 25 23.35 17.34 -10.99
C CYS A 25 24.12 17.64 -9.71
N ARG A 26 25.43 17.92 -9.83
CA ARG A 26 26.32 18.29 -8.72
C ARG A 26 25.80 19.49 -7.91
N GLN A 27 25.25 20.49 -8.59
CA GLN A 27 24.70 21.67 -7.93
C GLN A 27 23.47 21.33 -7.08
N TRP A 28 22.57 20.50 -7.60
CA TRP A 28 21.39 20.03 -6.88
C TRP A 28 21.76 19.16 -5.70
N TYR A 29 22.72 18.26 -5.88
CA TYR A 29 23.27 17.46 -4.80
C TYR A 29 23.81 18.35 -3.68
N GLN A 30 24.64 19.35 -4.00
CA GLN A 30 25.21 20.27 -3.01
C GLN A 30 24.13 21.09 -2.29
N ASP A 31 23.08 21.51 -3.00
CA ASP A 31 21.98 22.31 -2.46
C ASP A 31 20.83 21.50 -1.85
N ARG A 32 20.94 20.16 -1.75
CA ARG A 32 19.85 19.27 -1.32
C ARG A 32 19.24 19.61 0.03
N SER A 33 20.02 20.09 1.01
CA SER A 33 19.52 20.55 2.32
C SER A 33 18.53 21.72 2.23
N LYS A 34 18.61 22.44 1.10
CA LYS A 34 17.64 23.33 0.49
C LYS A 34 16.22 22.73 0.59
N TYR A 35 15.94 21.90 -0.41
CA TYR A 35 14.59 21.53 -0.86
C TYR A 35 14.21 20.07 -0.56
N LEU A 36 15.17 19.20 -0.24
CA LEU A 36 14.94 17.77 -0.10
C LEU A 36 14.54 17.44 1.34
N LEU A 37 13.30 17.00 1.49
CA LEU A 37 12.78 16.35 2.69
C LEU A 37 12.18 15.00 2.29
N PHE A 38 12.28 14.02 3.17
CA PHE A 38 11.81 12.66 2.98
C PHE A 38 10.41 12.47 3.57
N ASP A 39 9.62 11.62 2.92
CA ASP A 39 8.39 11.10 3.52
C ASP A 39 8.78 10.08 4.60
N THR A 40 8.55 10.47 5.84
CA THR A 40 8.90 9.71 7.04
C THR A 40 7.88 8.64 7.38
N ASN A 41 6.72 8.59 6.70
CA ASN A 41 5.73 7.53 6.87
C ASN A 41 6.12 6.24 6.12
N LEU A 42 6.93 6.37 5.06
CA LEU A 42 7.46 5.25 4.27
C LEU A 42 8.76 4.68 4.87
N LEU A 43 9.41 5.40 5.79
CA LEU A 43 10.59 4.93 6.52
C LEU A 43 10.12 4.11 7.72
N SER A 44 10.68 2.91 7.94
CA SER A 44 10.15 2.01 8.97
C SER A 44 10.18 2.68 10.35
N ALA A 45 9.01 3.00 10.89
CA ALA A 45 8.83 3.57 12.23
C ALA A 45 9.39 2.69 13.36
N LYS A 46 9.81 1.45 13.03
CA LYS A 46 10.31 0.47 14.00
C LYS A 46 11.70 0.78 14.55
N ASN A 47 12.51 1.62 13.90
CA ASN A 47 13.89 1.85 14.32
C ASN A 47 14.30 3.34 14.20
N ARG A 48 13.68 4.23 14.99
CA ARG A 48 14.09 5.64 15.08
C ARG A 48 15.57 5.78 15.49
N GLU A 49 16.04 4.90 16.38
CA GLU A 49 17.44 4.76 16.83
C GLU A 49 18.43 4.47 15.67
N PHE A 50 17.96 3.88 14.55
CA PHE A 50 18.81 3.57 13.40
C PHE A 50 19.24 4.82 12.63
N TYR A 51 18.49 5.92 12.76
CA TYR A 51 18.72 7.17 12.04
C TYR A 51 19.30 8.26 12.93
N GLU A 52 19.63 7.94 14.18
CA GLU A 52 20.35 8.83 15.08
C GLU A 52 21.75 9.13 14.56
N LYS A 53 22.26 10.31 14.93
CA LYS A 53 23.48 10.90 14.37
C LYS A 53 24.71 9.98 14.51
N ASP A 54 24.69 9.06 15.48
CA ASP A 54 25.80 8.17 15.84
C ASP A 54 25.59 6.70 15.42
N SER A 55 24.49 6.38 14.72
CA SER A 55 24.24 5.00 14.27
C SER A 55 25.24 4.56 13.20
N THR A 56 25.91 3.43 13.41
CA THR A 56 26.87 2.83 12.47
C THR A 56 26.21 2.07 11.32
N SER A 57 24.91 1.78 11.42
CA SER A 57 24.18 0.92 10.49
C SER A 57 23.52 1.68 9.33
N PHE A 58 23.42 3.01 9.41
CA PHE A 58 22.86 3.84 8.33
C PHE A 58 23.91 4.14 7.24
N LYS A 59 23.74 3.53 6.05
CA LYS A 59 24.72 3.55 4.94
C LYS A 59 24.69 4.79 4.03
N LEU A 60 23.59 5.56 4.01
CA LEU A 60 23.43 6.75 3.16
C LEU A 60 23.98 8.02 3.84
N HIS A 61 25.25 8.01 4.24
CA HIS A 61 25.85 9.08 5.06
C HIS A 61 25.62 10.49 4.52
N SER A 62 25.61 10.68 3.20
CA SER A 62 25.41 11.98 2.55
C SER A 62 23.98 12.53 2.65
N TYR A 63 22.98 11.71 2.98
CA TYR A 63 21.58 12.11 3.13
C TYR A 63 21.09 12.08 4.58
N ARG A 64 21.98 11.74 5.53
CA ARG A 64 21.67 11.59 6.96
C ARG A 64 20.98 12.85 7.51
N ASP A 65 21.53 14.03 7.22
CA ASP A 65 20.99 15.29 7.71
C ASP A 65 19.59 15.58 7.16
N GLN A 66 19.30 15.23 5.91
CA GLN A 66 18.00 15.44 5.30
C GLN A 66 16.96 14.49 5.89
N VAL A 67 17.31 13.22 6.12
CA VAL A 67 16.44 12.25 6.80
C VAL A 67 16.15 12.71 8.22
N PHE A 68 17.19 13.10 8.97
CA PHE A 68 17.06 13.59 10.33
C PHE A 68 16.21 14.87 10.41
N LYS A 69 16.48 15.86 9.54
CA LYS A 69 15.69 17.09 9.42
C LYS A 69 14.24 16.81 9.01
N SER A 70 13.97 15.75 8.25
CA SER A 70 12.61 15.34 7.90
C SER A 70 11.86 14.73 9.07
N PHE A 71 12.55 13.98 9.94
CA PHE A 71 12.00 13.54 11.22
C PHE A 71 11.78 14.71 12.19
N GLN A 72 12.76 15.60 12.32
CA GLN A 72 12.61 16.82 13.11
C GLN A 72 11.44 17.69 12.62
N LEU A 73 11.30 17.90 11.30
CA LEU A 73 10.18 18.66 10.74
C LEU A 73 8.84 17.94 10.86
N LYS A 74 8.80 16.60 10.96
CA LYS A 74 7.58 15.86 11.34
C LYS A 74 7.21 16.16 12.78
N GLU A 75 8.19 16.16 13.67
CA GLU A 75 8.03 16.46 15.10
C GLU A 75 7.65 17.94 15.33
N GLU A 76 8.26 18.87 14.59
CA GLU A 76 7.99 20.31 14.62
C GLU A 76 6.65 20.68 13.97
N LYS A 77 6.08 19.82 13.11
CA LYS A 77 4.76 20.02 12.48
C LYS A 77 3.57 19.51 13.31
N GLY A 78 3.79 19.33 14.62
CA GLY A 78 2.72 19.09 15.57
C GLY A 78 2.33 17.62 15.64
N GLN A 79 3.24 16.82 16.20
CA GLN A 79 2.91 15.50 16.74
C GLN A 79 2.86 15.58 18.26
N LEU A 80 1.71 15.28 18.85
CA LEU A 80 1.56 15.17 20.30
C LEU A 80 1.60 13.69 20.68
N THR A 81 2.55 13.32 21.54
CA THR A 81 2.60 11.98 22.13
C THR A 81 2.07 12.07 23.55
N ILE A 82 1.14 11.19 23.91
CA ILE A 82 0.53 11.16 25.25
C ILE A 82 0.90 9.85 25.93
N SER A 83 1.51 9.96 27.11
CA SER A 83 1.96 8.84 27.94
C SER A 83 1.41 8.93 29.38
N GLU A 84 1.46 7.84 30.17
CA GLU A 84 0.78 7.73 31.48
C GLU A 84 1.19 8.78 32.53
N ARG A 85 2.25 9.56 32.26
CA ARG A 85 2.83 10.53 33.20
C ARG A 85 2.66 12.00 32.77
N GLU A 86 1.99 12.29 31.67
CA GLU A 86 1.87 13.65 31.13
C GLU A 86 0.46 14.21 31.33
N SER A 87 0.33 15.19 32.23
CA SER A 87 -0.84 16.07 32.29
C SER A 87 -0.72 17.13 31.19
N LEU A 88 -1.71 17.23 30.31
CA LEU A 88 -1.80 18.32 29.33
C LEU A 88 -2.19 19.61 30.07
N GLY A 89 -1.20 20.42 30.44
CA GLY A 89 -1.48 21.80 30.89
C GLY A 89 -2.07 22.65 29.76
N GLU A 90 -2.69 23.79 30.10
CA GLU A 90 -3.32 24.77 29.18
C GLU A 90 -2.35 25.35 28.13
N ARG A 91 -1.92 24.52 27.19
CA ARG A 91 -1.21 24.94 25.99
C ARG A 91 -2.10 24.59 24.82
N SER A 92 -2.52 25.61 24.08
CA SER A 92 -3.11 25.46 22.77
C SER A 92 -2.03 24.93 21.83
N ILE A 93 -1.90 23.60 21.78
CA ILE A 93 -1.01 22.94 20.83
C ILE A 93 -1.79 22.83 19.51
N THR A 94 -1.21 23.19 18.36
CA THR A 94 -1.85 22.99 17.05
C THR A 94 -1.25 21.75 16.41
N THR A 95 -1.72 20.57 16.82
CA THR A 95 -1.23 19.28 16.31
C THR A 95 -2.27 18.60 15.45
N LYS A 96 -1.86 18.19 14.26
CA LYS A 96 -2.70 17.39 13.37
C LYS A 96 -2.66 15.90 13.71
N HIS A 97 -1.56 15.42 14.29
CA HIS A 97 -1.37 14.00 14.58
C HIS A 97 -1.14 13.75 16.08
N ILE A 98 -1.89 12.80 16.64
CA ILE A 98 -1.76 12.36 18.04
C ILE A 98 -1.37 10.88 18.09
N ILE A 99 -0.34 10.54 18.88
CA ILE A 99 0.00 9.16 19.23
C ILE A 99 -0.31 8.91 20.71
N ILE A 100 -1.08 7.86 20.99
CA ILE A 100 -1.48 7.51 22.36
C ILE A 100 -0.81 6.22 22.80
N ASN A 101 0.10 6.34 23.77
CA ASN A 101 0.87 5.23 24.32
C ASN A 101 0.20 4.53 25.50
N THR A 102 -0.97 4.99 25.93
CA THR A 102 -1.62 4.55 27.18
C THR A 102 -2.93 3.85 26.92
N ASP A 103 -3.26 2.93 27.83
CA ASP A 103 -4.56 2.27 27.89
C ASP A 103 -5.64 3.15 28.56
N ASN A 104 -5.23 4.16 29.34
CA ASN A 104 -6.10 5.14 29.99
C ASN A 104 -6.07 6.48 29.25
N ILE A 105 -7.16 6.81 28.55
CA ILE A 105 -7.32 8.08 27.81
C ILE A 105 -8.55 8.80 28.36
N ASN A 106 -8.49 9.23 29.62
CA ASN A 106 -9.66 9.79 30.31
C ASN A 106 -9.90 11.29 30.03
N HIS A 107 -9.01 11.96 29.28
CA HIS A 107 -9.01 13.42 29.10
C HIS A 107 -8.87 13.86 27.63
N THR A 108 -9.72 13.33 26.74
CA THR A 108 -9.68 13.64 25.29
C THR A 108 -10.23 15.01 24.94
N SER A 109 -11.00 15.61 25.85
CA SER A 109 -11.54 16.97 25.76
C SER A 109 -10.48 18.07 25.81
N GLU A 110 -9.29 17.78 26.33
CA GLU A 110 -8.17 18.72 26.48
C GLU A 110 -7.26 18.76 25.24
N LEU A 111 -7.53 17.91 24.25
CA LEU A 111 -6.73 17.83 23.03
C LEU A 111 -7.01 19.02 22.09
N PRO A 112 -6.15 19.27 21.10
CA PRO A 112 -6.40 20.31 20.10
C PRO A 112 -7.61 20.03 19.20
N GLU A 113 -8.27 21.10 18.73
CA GLU A 113 -9.43 20.98 17.83
C GLU A 113 -9.06 20.59 16.39
N ASP A 114 -7.79 20.74 16.01
CA ASP A 114 -7.28 20.58 14.65
C ASP A 114 -6.68 19.19 14.36
N VAL A 115 -6.90 18.22 15.25
CA VAL A 115 -6.40 16.84 15.11
C VAL A 115 -7.13 16.12 13.98
N ASP A 116 -6.40 15.76 12.94
CA ASP A 116 -6.92 15.00 11.78
C ASP A 116 -6.61 13.49 11.87
N HIS A 117 -5.53 13.12 12.56
CA HIS A 117 -5.03 11.76 12.65
C HIS A 117 -4.80 11.36 14.10
N TRP A 118 -5.39 10.21 14.46
CA TRP A 118 -5.27 9.58 15.76
C TRP A 118 -4.63 8.19 15.61
N GLU A 119 -3.49 7.98 16.26
CA GLU A 119 -2.75 6.71 16.25
C GLU A 119 -2.67 6.13 17.66
N PHE A 120 -3.12 4.89 17.81
CA PHE A 120 -2.89 4.11 19.01
C PHE A 120 -1.52 3.43 18.94
N ALA A 121 -0.77 3.48 20.03
CA ALA A 121 0.56 2.92 20.06
C ALA A 121 0.58 1.40 19.89
N LYS A 122 1.75 0.91 19.48
CA LYS A 122 2.00 -0.50 19.16
C LYS A 122 1.43 -1.51 20.18
N LYS A 123 1.50 -1.21 21.49
CA LYS A 123 1.07 -2.11 22.57
C LYS A 123 -0.38 -1.91 23.02
N PHE A 124 -1.05 -0.83 22.59
CA PHE A 124 -2.41 -0.52 22.96
C PHE A 124 -3.35 -1.67 22.57
N ASN A 125 -4.10 -2.19 23.53
CA ASN A 125 -5.04 -3.29 23.31
C ASN A 125 -6.22 -3.24 24.29
N SER A 126 -6.57 -2.04 24.76
CA SER A 126 -7.71 -1.84 25.66
C SER A 126 -9.01 -1.60 24.89
N VAL A 127 -10.13 -1.93 25.52
CA VAL A 127 -11.46 -1.69 24.97
C VAL A 127 -11.71 -0.19 24.89
N LEU A 128 -12.12 0.29 23.72
CA LEU A 128 -12.44 1.69 23.51
C LEU A 128 -13.83 2.03 24.03
N GLN A 129 -13.94 3.17 24.72
CA GLN A 129 -15.19 3.73 25.22
C GLN A 129 -15.71 4.86 24.33
N ARG A 130 -17.02 5.10 24.36
CA ARG A 130 -17.64 6.22 23.64
C ARG A 130 -17.05 7.55 24.12
N GLY A 131 -16.70 8.43 23.17
CA GLY A 131 -16.07 9.74 23.47
C GLY A 131 -14.56 9.68 23.68
N GLN A 132 -13.95 8.49 23.68
CA GLN A 132 -12.50 8.32 23.78
C GLN A 132 -11.75 8.70 22.50
N ILE A 133 -12.42 8.70 21.35
CA ILE A 133 -11.88 9.28 20.12
C ILE A 133 -12.64 10.57 19.89
N ARG A 134 -11.91 11.67 19.71
CA ARG A 134 -12.50 13.00 19.54
C ARG A 134 -13.24 13.09 18.19
N GLU A 135 -14.36 13.80 18.18
CA GLU A 135 -15.02 14.24 16.94
C GLU A 135 -14.08 15.11 16.08
N GLY A 136 -14.19 14.98 14.76
CA GLY A 136 -13.36 15.72 13.78
C GLY A 136 -12.14 14.94 13.28
N VAL A 137 -11.72 13.89 14.00
CA VAL A 137 -10.67 12.96 13.53
C VAL A 137 -11.10 12.33 12.20
N ARG A 138 -10.21 12.35 11.21
CA ARG A 138 -10.44 11.79 9.87
C ARG A 138 -9.71 10.46 9.66
N ARG A 139 -8.57 10.26 10.32
CA ARG A 139 -7.75 9.06 10.21
C ARG A 139 -7.54 8.41 11.57
N LEU A 140 -7.78 7.11 11.64
CA LEU A 140 -7.57 6.29 12.82
C LEU A 140 -6.61 5.13 12.50
N THR A 141 -5.51 5.05 13.22
CA THR A 141 -4.53 3.97 13.08
C THR A 141 -4.42 3.21 14.40
N PHE A 142 -4.61 1.90 14.36
CA PHE A 142 -4.46 1.05 15.52
C PHE A 142 -3.08 0.42 15.58
N GLY A 143 -2.51 0.40 16.78
CA GLY A 143 -1.22 -0.21 17.02
C GLY A 143 -1.21 -1.72 16.79
N ARG A 144 0.00 -2.26 16.68
CA ARG A 144 0.26 -3.68 16.35
C ARG A 144 -0.60 -4.67 17.15
N ASN A 145 -0.77 -4.46 18.45
CA ASN A 145 -1.37 -5.44 19.36
C ASN A 145 -2.89 -5.31 19.52
N PHE A 146 -3.52 -4.30 18.91
CA PHE A 146 -4.94 -4.05 19.09
C PHE A 146 -5.78 -5.19 18.49
N ASN A 147 -6.60 -5.83 19.32
CA ASN A 147 -7.45 -6.95 18.93
C ASN A 147 -8.73 -7.02 19.80
N GLN A 148 -9.32 -5.86 20.08
CA GLN A 148 -10.57 -5.73 20.82
C GLN A 148 -11.77 -5.49 19.90
N THR A 149 -12.97 -5.79 20.39
CA THR A 149 -14.22 -5.34 19.78
C THR A 149 -14.36 -3.82 19.93
N ILE A 150 -15.10 -3.20 19.01
CA ILE A 150 -15.39 -1.76 19.05
C ILE A 150 -16.89 -1.59 18.90
N GLU A 151 -17.57 -1.12 19.93
CA GLU A 151 -19.01 -0.94 19.89
C GLU A 151 -19.43 0.15 18.88
N SER A 152 -20.69 0.05 18.41
CA SER A 152 -21.24 1.03 17.48
C SER A 152 -21.30 2.43 18.10
N GLY A 153 -20.80 3.42 17.35
CA GLY A 153 -20.72 4.81 17.78
C GLY A 153 -19.53 5.13 18.70
N VAL A 154 -18.59 4.20 18.91
CA VAL A 154 -17.29 4.50 19.56
C VAL A 154 -16.36 5.23 18.60
N ILE A 155 -16.35 4.84 17.32
CA ILE A 155 -15.61 5.55 16.27
C ILE A 155 -16.48 6.71 15.75
N PRO A 156 -15.99 7.97 15.79
CA PRO A 156 -16.69 9.13 15.27
C PRO A 156 -17.05 9.01 13.79
N GLN A 157 -18.16 9.62 13.38
CA GLN A 157 -18.63 9.57 11.98
C GLN A 157 -17.81 10.45 11.03
N SER A 158 -16.92 11.29 11.56
CA SER A 158 -15.92 12.05 10.79
C SER A 158 -14.77 11.20 10.25
N VAL A 159 -14.58 9.97 10.77
CA VAL A 159 -13.48 9.10 10.38
C VAL A 159 -13.71 8.53 8.98
N GLU A 160 -12.77 8.81 8.08
CA GLU A 160 -12.78 8.41 6.67
C GLU A 160 -11.74 7.32 6.37
N PHE A 161 -10.72 7.16 7.23
CA PHE A 161 -9.66 6.15 7.08
C PHE A 161 -9.45 5.38 8.38
N ILE A 162 -9.46 4.05 8.30
CA ILE A 162 -9.09 3.16 9.40
C ILE A 162 -8.01 2.18 8.94
N GLU A 163 -6.96 2.06 9.73
CA GLU A 163 -5.94 1.01 9.60
C GLU A 163 -5.81 0.22 10.89
N PHE A 164 -5.97 -1.09 10.80
CA PHE A 164 -5.78 -2.01 11.92
C PHE A 164 -4.36 -2.57 11.95
N GLY A 165 -3.79 -2.68 13.16
CA GLY A 165 -2.47 -3.24 13.39
C GLY A 165 -2.40 -4.76 13.18
N TYR A 166 -1.18 -5.31 13.31
CA TYR A 166 -0.84 -6.70 12.99
C TYR A 166 -1.80 -7.75 13.59
N ASP A 167 -2.12 -7.64 14.87
CA ASP A 167 -2.78 -8.71 15.63
C ASP A 167 -4.33 -8.67 15.50
N PHE A 168 -4.88 -7.64 14.86
CA PHE A 168 -6.34 -7.47 14.74
C PHE A 168 -6.96 -8.63 13.94
N ASN A 169 -7.87 -9.36 14.59
CA ASN A 169 -8.54 -10.53 14.01
C ASN A 169 -9.96 -10.69 14.59
N ARG A 170 -10.70 -9.59 14.75
CA ARG A 170 -12.11 -9.59 15.17
C ARG A 170 -13.03 -9.52 13.97
N ALA A 171 -14.21 -10.13 14.09
CA ALA A 171 -15.23 -10.07 13.06
C ALA A 171 -15.72 -8.62 12.90
N LEU A 172 -15.93 -8.17 11.67
CA LEU A 172 -16.24 -6.75 11.39
C LEU A 172 -17.62 -6.32 11.91
N ASP A 173 -18.55 -7.26 12.14
CA ASP A 173 -19.82 -6.97 12.82
C ASP A 173 -19.65 -6.61 14.30
N THR A 174 -18.52 -6.96 14.91
CA THR A 174 -18.13 -6.54 16.27
C THR A 174 -17.35 -5.22 16.28
N VAL A 175 -17.19 -4.58 15.13
CA VAL A 175 -16.53 -3.28 14.96
C VAL A 175 -17.53 -2.31 14.37
N GLY A 176 -17.90 -1.29 15.16
CA GLY A 176 -18.76 -0.19 14.74
C GLY A 176 -18.09 0.73 13.72
N LEU A 177 -17.89 0.24 12.49
CA LEU A 177 -17.32 1.03 11.39
C LEU A 177 -18.25 2.23 11.07
N PRO A 178 -17.71 3.45 10.91
CA PRO A 178 -18.51 4.63 10.61
C PRO A 178 -19.04 4.58 9.17
N HIS A 179 -20.22 5.18 8.93
CA HIS A 179 -20.90 5.11 7.63
C HIS A 179 -20.26 5.95 6.53
N ASN A 180 -19.32 6.85 6.87
CA ASN A 180 -18.57 7.68 5.93
C ASN A 180 -17.19 7.11 5.59
N LEU A 181 -16.84 5.93 6.13
CA LEU A 181 -15.52 5.33 5.93
C LEU A 181 -15.21 5.13 4.45
N LYS A 182 -14.06 5.64 4.00
CA LYS A 182 -13.59 5.57 2.61
C LYS A 182 -12.50 4.51 2.42
N THR A 183 -11.62 4.36 3.40
CA THR A 183 -10.51 3.41 3.33
C THR A 183 -10.45 2.55 4.57
N LEU A 184 -10.34 1.23 4.36
CA LEU A 184 -10.17 0.25 5.42
C LEU A 184 -8.97 -0.65 5.10
N VAL A 185 -7.99 -0.64 5.99
CA VAL A 185 -6.84 -1.55 5.96
C VAL A 185 -6.95 -2.50 7.15
N LEU A 186 -7.11 -3.79 6.86
CA LEU A 186 -7.25 -4.83 7.86
C LEU A 186 -5.89 -5.32 8.36
N GLY A 187 -5.84 -5.69 9.64
CA GLY A 187 -4.63 -6.16 10.29
C GLY A 187 -4.04 -7.41 9.65
N LYS A 188 -2.72 -7.58 9.72
CA LYS A 188 -2.01 -8.69 9.06
C LYS A 188 -2.54 -10.08 9.43
N SER A 189 -3.00 -10.27 10.68
CA SER A 189 -3.55 -11.52 11.19
C SER A 189 -5.05 -11.69 10.92
N PHE A 190 -5.72 -10.71 10.30
CA PHE A 190 -7.16 -10.78 10.05
C PHE A 190 -7.50 -11.95 9.14
N ASN A 191 -8.32 -12.87 9.63
CA ASN A 191 -8.77 -14.05 8.91
C ASN A 191 -10.21 -14.46 9.32
N GLN A 192 -11.06 -13.46 9.58
CA GLN A 192 -12.47 -13.67 9.91
C GLN A 192 -13.35 -13.62 8.66
N LEU A 193 -14.47 -14.36 8.70
CA LEU A 193 -15.49 -14.28 7.66
C LEU A 193 -16.13 -12.87 7.68
N ILE A 194 -16.30 -12.27 6.51
CA ILE A 194 -17.02 -11.00 6.35
C ILE A 194 -18.44 -11.30 5.86
N LYS A 195 -19.43 -10.84 6.62
CA LYS A 195 -20.85 -11.01 6.26
C LYS A 195 -21.30 -9.86 5.34
N PRO A 196 -22.28 -10.09 4.45
CA PRO A 196 -22.92 -9.01 3.71
C PRO A 196 -23.42 -7.91 4.65
N GLY A 197 -23.17 -6.65 4.29
CA GLY A 197 -23.54 -5.49 5.10
C GLY A 197 -22.58 -5.15 6.25
N SER A 198 -21.53 -5.94 6.51
CA SER A 198 -20.51 -5.60 7.51
C SER A 198 -19.55 -4.49 7.07
N LEU A 199 -19.50 -4.18 5.78
CA LEU A 199 -18.69 -3.09 5.23
C LEU A 199 -19.61 -1.90 4.87
N PRO A 200 -19.19 -0.65 5.18
CA PRO A 200 -19.99 0.53 4.86
C PRO A 200 -20.07 0.74 3.34
N SER A 201 -21.23 1.19 2.86
CA SER A 201 -21.48 1.42 1.42
C SER A 201 -20.63 2.55 0.83
N SER A 202 -20.08 3.43 1.67
CA SER A 202 -19.19 4.53 1.29
C SER A 202 -17.76 4.10 0.97
N LEU A 203 -17.39 2.85 1.25
CA LEU A 203 -16.01 2.37 1.18
C LEU A 203 -15.52 2.31 -0.27
N GLU A 204 -14.38 2.94 -0.52
CA GLU A 204 -13.74 3.05 -1.83
C GLU A 204 -12.46 2.22 -1.92
N SER A 205 -11.80 1.96 -0.79
CA SER A 205 -10.57 1.18 -0.74
C SER A 205 -10.59 0.15 0.40
N LEU A 206 -10.30 -1.09 0.06
CA LEU A 206 -10.22 -2.20 1.00
C LEU A 206 -8.92 -2.99 0.80
N THR A 207 -8.14 -3.11 1.87
CA THR A 207 -6.91 -3.92 1.89
C THR A 207 -7.00 -4.97 2.98
N PHE A 208 -6.84 -6.23 2.60
CA PHE A 208 -6.81 -7.37 3.50
C PHE A 208 -5.39 -7.64 4.03
N GLY A 209 -5.33 -8.15 5.26
CA GLY A 209 -4.08 -8.58 5.88
C GLY A 209 -3.52 -9.88 5.31
N GLU A 210 -2.24 -10.14 5.58
CA GLU A 210 -1.47 -11.30 5.07
C GLU A 210 -2.13 -12.67 5.30
N SER A 211 -2.80 -12.87 6.43
CA SER A 211 -3.41 -14.16 6.80
C SER A 211 -4.80 -14.40 6.23
N PHE A 212 -5.42 -13.41 5.57
CA PHE A 212 -6.80 -13.55 5.11
C PHE A 212 -6.95 -14.63 4.04
N ASN A 213 -7.75 -15.66 4.30
CA ASN A 213 -8.05 -16.75 3.36
C ASN A 213 -9.47 -17.31 3.54
N GLN A 214 -10.40 -16.46 3.96
CA GLN A 214 -11.83 -16.80 4.05
C GLN A 214 -12.53 -16.56 2.72
N PRO A 215 -13.62 -17.29 2.39
CA PRO A 215 -14.41 -17.01 1.20
C PRO A 215 -15.05 -15.63 1.30
N LEU A 216 -15.05 -14.89 0.20
CA LEU A 216 -15.80 -13.65 0.06
C LEU A 216 -17.09 -13.94 -0.72
N GLN A 217 -18.23 -13.95 -0.04
CA GLN A 217 -19.50 -14.24 -0.70
C GLN A 217 -19.99 -13.06 -1.56
N GLN A 218 -20.94 -13.34 -2.46
CA GLN A 218 -21.60 -12.30 -3.24
C GLN A 218 -22.24 -11.25 -2.30
N GLY A 219 -22.11 -9.97 -2.66
CA GLY A 219 -22.70 -8.86 -1.89
C GLY A 219 -21.91 -8.47 -0.62
N VAL A 220 -20.76 -9.09 -0.36
CA VAL A 220 -19.86 -8.67 0.74
C VAL A 220 -19.17 -7.35 0.41
N LEU A 221 -18.66 -7.21 -0.82
CA LEU A 221 -17.95 -6.01 -1.24
C LEU A 221 -18.96 -4.90 -1.63
N PRO A 222 -18.73 -3.65 -1.22
CA PRO A 222 -19.61 -2.54 -1.59
C PRO A 222 -19.47 -2.19 -3.07
N ALA A 223 -20.57 -1.80 -3.70
CA ALA A 223 -20.63 -1.53 -5.15
C ALA A 223 -19.74 -0.36 -5.60
N GLY A 224 -19.43 0.59 -4.70
CA GLY A 224 -18.57 1.75 -4.96
C GLY A 224 -17.08 1.52 -4.73
N LEU A 225 -16.66 0.28 -4.47
CA LEU A 225 -15.25 -0.05 -4.22
C LEU A 225 -14.41 0.17 -5.48
N LYS A 226 -13.32 0.91 -5.35
CA LYS A 226 -12.38 1.25 -6.43
C LYS A 226 -11.06 0.49 -6.34
N TYR A 227 -10.65 0.17 -5.12
CA TYR A 227 -9.40 -0.51 -4.83
C TYR A 227 -9.66 -1.72 -3.94
N LEU A 228 -9.23 -2.88 -4.41
CA LEU A 228 -9.25 -4.13 -3.64
C LEU A 228 -7.87 -4.76 -3.65
N SER A 229 -7.31 -4.98 -2.47
CA SER A 229 -6.09 -5.77 -2.27
C SER A 229 -6.37 -6.95 -1.35
N LEU A 230 -6.23 -8.17 -1.88
CA LEU A 230 -6.43 -9.42 -1.17
C LEU A 230 -5.16 -9.84 -0.44
N GLY A 231 -5.34 -10.50 0.71
CA GLY A 231 -4.26 -10.86 1.62
C GLY A 231 -3.25 -11.84 1.00
N PHE A 232 -1.99 -11.79 1.43
CA PHE A 232 -0.90 -12.65 0.96
C PHE A 232 -1.27 -14.14 0.83
N SER A 233 -1.99 -14.68 1.83
CA SER A 233 -2.37 -16.09 1.90
C SER A 233 -3.67 -16.43 1.16
N PHE A 234 -4.35 -15.45 0.56
CA PHE A 234 -5.67 -15.63 -0.05
C PHE A 234 -5.58 -16.52 -1.29
N ASN A 235 -6.31 -17.62 -1.28
CA ASN A 235 -6.37 -18.56 -2.40
C ASN A 235 -7.78 -19.20 -2.49
N ARG A 236 -8.81 -18.35 -2.57
CA ARG A 236 -10.22 -18.77 -2.74
C ARG A 236 -10.74 -18.30 -4.09
N ASN A 237 -11.71 -19.04 -4.65
CA ASN A 237 -12.38 -18.63 -5.87
C ASN A 237 -13.06 -17.26 -5.66
N VAL A 238 -12.90 -16.36 -6.64
CA VAL A 238 -13.39 -14.97 -6.58
C VAL A 238 -14.50 -14.67 -7.59
N GLU A 239 -14.93 -15.64 -8.38
CA GLU A 239 -15.91 -15.44 -9.45
C GLU A 239 -17.22 -14.87 -8.91
N GLN A 240 -17.77 -15.50 -7.87
CA GLN A 240 -19.00 -15.03 -7.23
C GLN A 240 -18.81 -13.65 -6.59
N THR A 241 -17.64 -13.40 -5.99
CA THR A 241 -17.34 -12.13 -5.33
C THR A 241 -17.23 -10.97 -6.32
N LEU A 242 -16.56 -11.18 -7.45
CA LEU A 242 -16.28 -10.13 -8.44
C LEU A 242 -17.41 -9.96 -9.45
N SER A 243 -18.32 -10.93 -9.56
CA SER A 243 -19.50 -10.88 -10.47
C SER A 243 -20.35 -9.60 -10.32
N LEU A 244 -20.38 -9.00 -9.12
CA LEU A 244 -21.11 -7.77 -8.86
C LEU A 244 -20.53 -6.56 -9.62
N PHE A 245 -19.23 -6.58 -9.91
CA PHE A 245 -18.55 -5.55 -10.68
C PHE A 245 -18.57 -5.87 -12.19
N SER A 246 -18.79 -7.13 -12.58
CA SER A 246 -18.88 -7.54 -13.99
C SER A 246 -20.25 -7.26 -14.63
N ASN A 247 -21.33 -7.27 -13.83
CA ASN A 247 -22.72 -7.25 -14.35
C ASN A 247 -23.57 -6.05 -13.87
N SER A 248 -22.97 -5.03 -13.23
CA SER A 248 -23.73 -3.90 -12.69
C SER A 248 -24.08 -2.85 -13.75
N PRO A 249 -25.35 -2.41 -13.84
CA PRO A 249 -25.78 -1.30 -14.70
C PRO A 249 -25.36 0.09 -14.17
N SER A 250 -24.89 0.17 -12.93
CA SER A 250 -24.26 1.36 -12.33
C SER A 250 -22.75 1.28 -12.58
N PRO A 251 -22.01 2.38 -12.82
CA PRO A 251 -20.59 2.31 -13.21
C PRO A 251 -19.81 1.44 -12.23
N SER A 252 -19.45 0.24 -12.69
CA SER A 252 -18.47 -0.63 -12.05
C SER A 252 -17.25 0.21 -11.73
N SER A 253 -16.93 0.36 -10.45
CA SER A 253 -15.89 1.29 -9.99
C SER A 253 -14.55 0.63 -9.72
N LEU A 254 -14.47 -0.71 -9.71
CA LEU A 254 -13.25 -1.40 -9.31
C LEU A 254 -12.16 -1.20 -10.36
N GLU A 255 -11.24 -0.29 -10.08
CA GLU A 255 -10.15 0.13 -10.96
C GLU A 255 -8.87 -0.65 -10.69
N THR A 256 -8.61 -0.98 -9.42
CA THR A 256 -7.41 -1.71 -8.99
C THR A 256 -7.79 -2.99 -8.26
N LEU A 257 -7.28 -4.12 -8.76
CA LEU A 257 -7.44 -5.44 -8.17
C LEU A 257 -6.06 -6.08 -7.95
N LYS A 258 -5.73 -6.35 -6.68
CA LYS A 258 -4.49 -7.01 -6.30
C LYS A 258 -4.78 -8.33 -5.60
N PHE A 259 -4.18 -9.40 -6.10
CA PHE A 259 -4.23 -10.72 -5.51
C PHE A 259 -3.00 -10.94 -4.62
N GLY A 260 -3.19 -11.69 -3.53
CA GLY A 260 -2.08 -12.08 -2.67
C GLY A 260 -1.17 -13.13 -3.28
N ASN A 261 0.04 -13.25 -2.74
CA ASN A 261 1.09 -14.10 -3.30
C ASN A 261 0.73 -15.57 -3.47
N HIS A 262 -0.15 -16.12 -2.64
CA HIS A 262 -0.57 -17.52 -2.72
C HIS A 262 -1.75 -17.77 -3.69
N PHE A 263 -2.30 -16.73 -4.31
CA PHE A 263 -3.45 -16.87 -5.18
C PHE A 263 -3.10 -17.64 -6.45
N ASN A 264 -3.82 -18.73 -6.71
CA ASN A 264 -3.63 -19.57 -7.91
C ASN A 264 -4.97 -20.17 -8.41
N GLN A 265 -6.08 -19.48 -8.17
CA GLN A 265 -7.40 -19.89 -8.65
C GLN A 265 -7.61 -19.48 -10.11
N PRO A 266 -8.50 -20.17 -10.85
CA PRO A 266 -8.80 -19.79 -12.23
C PRO A 266 -9.42 -18.39 -12.31
N LEU A 267 -8.98 -17.62 -13.30
CA LEU A 267 -9.50 -16.31 -13.69
C LEU A 267 -10.02 -16.41 -15.12
N ALA A 268 -11.09 -17.18 -15.30
CA ALA A 268 -11.74 -17.39 -16.59
C ALA A 268 -12.37 -16.09 -17.14
N ASP A 269 -12.88 -16.16 -18.37
CA ASP A 269 -13.52 -15.02 -19.03
C ASP A 269 -14.67 -14.45 -18.17
N GLY A 270 -14.73 -13.12 -18.08
CA GLY A 270 -15.71 -12.40 -17.28
C GLY A 270 -15.47 -12.36 -15.75
N VAL A 271 -14.51 -13.13 -15.22
CA VAL A 271 -14.18 -13.11 -13.77
C VAL A 271 -13.53 -11.78 -13.36
N ILE A 272 -12.58 -11.30 -14.15
CA ILE A 272 -11.96 -9.99 -13.92
C ILE A 272 -12.91 -8.91 -14.48
N PRO A 273 -13.40 -7.97 -13.65
CA PRO A 273 -14.32 -6.94 -14.12
C PRO A 273 -13.69 -6.04 -15.18
N LYS A 274 -14.47 -5.64 -16.19
CA LYS A 274 -14.02 -4.73 -17.26
C LYS A 274 -13.68 -3.31 -16.77
N SER A 275 -14.02 -2.96 -15.53
CA SER A 275 -13.59 -1.69 -14.91
C SER A 275 -12.13 -1.70 -14.46
N VAL A 276 -11.52 -2.89 -14.31
CA VAL A 276 -10.16 -3.01 -13.78
C VAL A 276 -9.17 -2.46 -14.82
N LYS A 277 -8.35 -1.51 -14.36
CA LYS A 277 -7.23 -0.92 -15.10
C LYS A 277 -5.89 -1.43 -14.60
N HIS A 278 -5.79 -1.70 -13.30
CA HIS A 278 -4.57 -2.16 -12.66
C HIS A 278 -4.78 -3.52 -12.02
N LEU A 279 -4.10 -4.53 -12.54
CA LEU A 279 -4.19 -5.91 -12.08
C LEU A 279 -2.83 -6.36 -11.53
N GLU A 280 -2.81 -6.85 -10.29
CA GLU A 280 -1.63 -7.48 -9.70
C GLU A 280 -1.96 -8.93 -9.37
N LEU A 281 -1.24 -9.85 -10.00
CA LEU A 281 -1.32 -11.28 -9.76
C LEU A 281 -0.25 -11.68 -8.75
N GLY A 282 -0.61 -12.60 -7.85
CA GLY A 282 0.27 -13.09 -6.80
C GLY A 282 1.50 -13.83 -7.33
N TRP A 283 2.53 -13.91 -6.49
CA TRP A 283 3.80 -14.57 -6.80
C TRP A 283 3.67 -16.03 -7.29
N ASN A 284 2.70 -16.78 -6.76
CA ASN A 284 2.49 -18.19 -7.08
C ASN A 284 1.44 -18.41 -8.19
N TYR A 285 0.97 -17.35 -8.84
CA TYR A 285 -0.03 -17.51 -9.89
C TYR A 285 0.56 -18.26 -11.09
N ASN A 286 0.07 -19.47 -11.35
CA ASN A 286 0.49 -20.34 -12.44
C ASN A 286 -0.71 -21.05 -13.11
N ASN A 287 -1.92 -20.53 -12.93
CA ASN A 287 -3.13 -21.14 -13.44
C ASN A 287 -3.30 -20.92 -14.95
N GLU A 288 -3.63 -21.98 -15.70
CA GLU A 288 -3.80 -21.94 -17.16
C GLU A 288 -5.03 -21.15 -17.61
N GLN A 289 -6.03 -21.03 -16.75
CA GLN A 289 -7.27 -20.31 -17.02
C GLN A 289 -7.13 -18.84 -16.63
N LEU A 290 -6.25 -18.10 -17.32
CA LEU A 290 -6.13 -16.66 -17.18
C LEU A 290 -6.67 -15.96 -18.43
N VAL A 291 -7.75 -15.21 -18.26
CA VAL A 291 -8.31 -14.31 -19.29
C VAL A 291 -8.28 -12.89 -18.75
N ILE A 292 -7.50 -12.04 -19.39
CA ILE A 292 -7.34 -10.63 -19.00
C ILE A 292 -8.18 -9.76 -19.93
N PRO A 293 -9.07 -8.91 -19.40
CA PRO A 293 -9.82 -7.95 -20.21
C PRO A 293 -8.89 -6.95 -20.92
N ASP A 294 -9.24 -6.56 -22.15
CA ASP A 294 -8.50 -5.55 -22.93
C ASP A 294 -8.49 -4.16 -22.27
N THR A 295 -9.33 -3.94 -21.25
CA THR A 295 -9.41 -2.70 -20.46
C THR A 295 -8.26 -2.55 -19.47
N VAL A 296 -7.52 -3.62 -19.18
CA VAL A 296 -6.42 -3.58 -18.21
C VAL A 296 -5.24 -2.85 -18.82
N GLU A 297 -4.81 -1.78 -18.16
CA GLU A 297 -3.74 -0.87 -18.58
C GLU A 297 -2.38 -1.26 -17.98
N SER A 298 -2.36 -1.85 -16.79
CA SER A 298 -1.11 -2.33 -16.16
C SER A 298 -1.30 -3.66 -15.46
N ILE A 299 -0.34 -4.56 -15.65
CA ILE A 299 -0.38 -5.91 -15.09
C ILE A 299 0.94 -6.17 -14.37
N TYR A 300 0.89 -6.60 -13.11
CA TYR A 300 2.03 -7.13 -12.39
C TYR A 300 1.86 -8.65 -12.21
N ILE A 301 2.87 -9.44 -12.57
CA ILE A 301 2.84 -10.89 -12.43
C ILE A 301 4.25 -11.44 -12.20
N ASN A 302 4.36 -12.55 -11.48
CA ASN A 302 5.65 -13.23 -11.34
C ASN A 302 6.09 -13.88 -12.65
N GLY A 303 7.39 -13.82 -12.92
CA GLY A 303 8.01 -14.30 -14.12
C GLY A 303 7.97 -15.81 -14.31
N SER A 304 7.80 -16.57 -13.22
CA SER A 304 7.56 -18.01 -13.29
C SER A 304 6.37 -18.38 -14.17
N TYR A 305 5.35 -17.51 -14.26
CA TYR A 305 4.20 -17.70 -15.14
C TYR A 305 4.58 -17.84 -16.63
N PHE A 306 5.68 -17.21 -17.06
CA PHE A 306 6.16 -17.25 -18.44
C PHE A 306 7.12 -18.41 -18.73
N LEU A 307 7.65 -19.08 -17.71
CA LEU A 307 8.68 -20.10 -17.89
C LEU A 307 8.12 -21.45 -18.39
N GLU A 308 6.84 -21.71 -18.21
CA GLU A 308 6.25 -23.03 -18.48
C GLU A 308 5.42 -23.08 -19.78
N SER A 309 5.15 -21.96 -20.46
CA SER A 309 4.38 -21.95 -21.72
C SER A 309 4.33 -20.58 -22.41
N LYS A 310 3.89 -20.54 -23.68
CA LYS A 310 3.66 -19.34 -24.51
C LYS A 310 2.56 -18.37 -23.98
N ARG A 311 2.35 -18.31 -22.67
CA ARG A 311 1.31 -17.55 -21.98
C ARG A 311 1.44 -16.04 -22.13
N TYR A 312 2.59 -15.53 -22.56
CA TYR A 312 2.76 -14.11 -22.91
C TYR A 312 1.80 -13.61 -23.99
N LEU A 313 1.21 -14.51 -24.80
CA LEU A 313 0.21 -14.15 -25.81
C LEU A 313 -1.16 -13.76 -25.22
N GLN A 314 -1.44 -14.11 -23.96
CA GLN A 314 -2.72 -13.85 -23.29
C GLN A 314 -2.87 -12.40 -22.80
N PHE A 315 -1.81 -11.60 -22.87
CA PHE A 315 -1.79 -10.22 -22.35
C PHE A 315 -2.21 -9.20 -23.42
N PRO A 316 -3.04 -8.20 -23.06
CA PRO A 316 -3.46 -7.15 -23.99
C PRO A 316 -2.26 -6.40 -24.59
N LYS A 317 -2.32 -6.06 -25.88
CA LYS A 317 -1.21 -5.35 -26.57
C LYS A 317 -0.91 -3.98 -25.95
N SER A 318 -1.93 -3.30 -25.45
CA SER A 318 -1.85 -1.96 -24.84
C SER A 318 -1.35 -1.96 -23.39
N ALA A 319 -1.41 -3.11 -22.70
CA ALA A 319 -1.09 -3.18 -21.29
C ALA A 319 0.41 -3.04 -21.03
N ALA A 320 0.77 -2.23 -20.04
CA ALA A 320 2.10 -2.23 -19.45
C ALA A 320 2.24 -3.47 -18.56
N LEU A 321 3.07 -4.42 -18.96
CA LEU A 321 3.30 -5.65 -18.22
C LEU A 321 4.58 -5.52 -17.39
N THR A 322 4.47 -5.54 -16.07
CA THR A 322 5.59 -5.65 -15.15
C THR A 322 5.73 -7.10 -14.72
N VAL A 323 6.91 -7.66 -14.89
CA VAL A 323 7.22 -9.06 -14.57
C VAL A 323 8.32 -9.10 -13.53
N ASN A 324 8.05 -9.70 -12.38
CA ASN A 324 9.08 -9.93 -11.38
C ASN A 324 9.84 -11.23 -11.67
N LEU A 325 11.12 -11.14 -11.97
CA LEU A 325 12.00 -12.28 -12.21
C LEU A 325 13.21 -12.18 -11.26
N PHE A 326 13.41 -13.20 -10.43
CA PHE A 326 14.57 -13.28 -9.53
C PHE A 326 14.76 -12.01 -8.66
N TYR A 327 13.67 -11.47 -8.12
CA TYR A 327 13.67 -10.26 -7.29
C TYR A 327 13.96 -8.95 -8.03
N HIS A 328 13.85 -8.95 -9.37
CA HIS A 328 13.96 -7.75 -10.19
C HIS A 328 12.71 -7.58 -11.05
N ASP A 329 12.20 -6.35 -11.14
CA ASP A 329 11.08 -6.04 -12.01
C ASP A 329 11.56 -5.72 -13.44
N PHE A 330 10.88 -6.33 -14.41
CA PHE A 330 11.08 -6.11 -15.83
C PHE A 330 9.80 -5.53 -16.42
N GLN A 331 9.90 -4.38 -17.07
CA GLN A 331 8.82 -3.83 -17.87
C GLN A 331 8.87 -4.43 -19.26
N ILE A 332 7.81 -5.14 -19.62
CA ILE A 332 7.61 -5.77 -20.91
C ILE A 332 6.49 -5.04 -21.65
N ARG A 333 6.74 -4.63 -22.89
CA ARG A 333 5.73 -4.07 -23.79
C ARG A 333 5.70 -4.82 -25.10
N LYS A 334 4.50 -5.24 -25.51
CA LYS A 334 4.30 -5.93 -26.78
C LYS A 334 4.19 -4.90 -27.91
N PHE A 335 5.06 -5.00 -28.90
CA PHE A 335 5.00 -4.15 -30.08
C PHE A 335 4.18 -4.83 -31.19
N ASN A 336 4.41 -6.13 -31.41
CA ASN A 336 3.62 -6.97 -32.30
C ASN A 336 3.65 -8.44 -31.83
N GLU A 337 3.16 -9.38 -32.62
CA GLU A 337 3.11 -10.81 -32.24
C GLU A 337 4.49 -11.46 -32.10
N SER A 338 5.50 -10.91 -32.78
CA SER A 338 6.85 -11.46 -32.83
C SER A 338 7.89 -10.66 -32.04
N THR A 339 7.57 -9.44 -31.58
CA THR A 339 8.52 -8.50 -30.99
C THR A 339 7.99 -7.87 -29.72
N VAL A 340 8.81 -7.92 -28.67
CA VAL A 340 8.56 -7.27 -27.38
C VAL A 340 9.75 -6.38 -27.00
N LEU A 341 9.46 -5.29 -26.30
CA LEU A 341 10.47 -4.48 -25.61
C LEU A 341 10.53 -4.96 -24.17
N VAL A 342 11.74 -5.23 -23.68
CA VAL A 342 12.00 -5.59 -22.28
C VAL A 342 12.97 -4.58 -21.71
N LEU A 343 12.62 -4.00 -20.56
CA LEU A 343 13.44 -3.06 -19.81
C LEU A 343 13.51 -3.49 -18.34
N THR A 344 14.65 -3.32 -17.69
CA THR A 344 14.80 -3.45 -16.23
C THR A 344 14.27 -2.21 -15.51
N GLU A 345 14.21 -2.24 -14.17
CA GLU A 345 14.03 -1.05 -13.33
C GLU A 345 15.04 0.07 -13.65
N SER A 346 16.26 -0.30 -14.05
CA SER A 346 17.31 0.64 -14.48
C SER A 346 17.19 1.10 -15.94
N LEU A 347 16.10 0.75 -16.63
CA LEU A 347 15.83 1.02 -18.05
C LEU A 347 16.85 0.39 -19.02
N GLU A 348 17.54 -0.66 -18.57
CA GLU A 348 18.44 -1.44 -19.41
C GLU A 348 17.66 -2.54 -20.13
N GLY A 349 17.97 -2.79 -21.40
CA GLY A 349 17.33 -3.87 -22.16
C GLY A 349 17.24 -3.58 -23.64
N GLY A 350 16.17 -4.05 -24.29
CA GLY A 350 16.00 -3.90 -25.72
C GLY A 350 14.88 -4.72 -26.33
N PHE A 351 14.81 -4.72 -27.65
CA PHE A 351 13.83 -5.50 -28.39
C PHE A 351 14.25 -6.96 -28.45
N LEU A 352 13.35 -7.84 -28.02
CA LEU A 352 13.49 -9.29 -28.08
C LEU A 352 12.41 -9.86 -29.00
N ARG A 353 12.72 -10.99 -29.65
CA ARG A 353 11.65 -11.78 -30.26
C ARG A 353 10.77 -12.35 -29.15
N ALA A 354 9.48 -12.46 -29.39
CA ALA A 354 8.53 -12.99 -28.43
C ALA A 354 8.89 -14.42 -27.97
N SER A 355 9.46 -15.22 -28.87
CA SER A 355 10.02 -16.55 -28.56
C SER A 355 11.25 -16.53 -27.64
N GLN A 356 11.86 -15.36 -27.40
CA GLN A 356 13.01 -15.20 -26.52
C GLN A 356 12.62 -14.74 -25.11
N ILE A 357 11.34 -14.41 -24.86
CA ILE A 357 10.85 -14.04 -23.52
C ILE A 357 11.10 -15.17 -22.52
N GLU A 358 10.91 -16.42 -22.95
CA GLU A 358 11.21 -17.62 -22.14
C GLU A 358 12.70 -17.70 -21.73
N ASN A 359 13.59 -17.01 -22.45
CA ASN A 359 15.02 -16.95 -22.17
C ASN A 359 15.47 -15.62 -21.52
N ILE A 360 14.53 -14.76 -21.10
CA ILE A 360 14.83 -13.47 -20.46
C ILE A 360 15.79 -13.62 -19.27
N GLU A 361 15.73 -14.75 -18.55
CA GLU A 361 16.67 -15.11 -17.49
C GLU A 361 18.11 -15.24 -17.99
N LYS A 362 18.33 -15.99 -19.07
CA LYS A 362 19.66 -16.17 -19.66
C LYS A 362 20.19 -14.86 -20.23
N ILE A 363 19.30 -14.07 -20.83
CA ILE A 363 19.60 -12.75 -21.38
C ILE A 363 20.05 -11.81 -20.24
N TYR A 364 19.28 -11.73 -19.15
CA TYR A 364 19.64 -10.94 -17.97
C TYR A 364 20.96 -11.39 -17.34
N LYS A 365 21.14 -12.71 -17.11
CA LYS A 365 22.41 -13.26 -16.60
C LYS A 365 23.60 -12.94 -17.51
N SER A 366 23.40 -12.92 -18.83
CA SER A 366 24.44 -12.52 -19.79
C SER A 366 24.73 -11.02 -19.79
N MET A 367 23.73 -10.17 -19.51
CA MET A 367 23.90 -8.72 -19.38
C MET A 367 24.63 -8.37 -18.07
N VAL A 368 24.26 -9.01 -16.96
CA VAL A 368 24.89 -8.80 -15.64
C VAL A 368 26.28 -9.46 -15.55
N GLY A 369 26.49 -10.59 -16.21
CA GLY A 369 27.77 -11.30 -16.24
C GLY A 369 28.89 -10.57 -16.98
N VAL A 370 28.58 -9.55 -17.76
CA VAL A 370 29.57 -8.67 -18.42
C VAL A 370 29.96 -7.48 -17.52
N GLY A 371 29.31 -7.29 -16.36
CA GLY A 371 29.44 -6.09 -15.51
C GLY A 371 30.15 -6.24 -14.15
N LEU A 372 30.64 -7.42 -13.76
CA LEU A 372 31.35 -7.61 -12.47
C LEU A 372 32.76 -8.21 -12.62
N ALA A 373 33.47 -7.80 -13.67
CA ALA A 373 34.91 -7.97 -13.79
C ALA A 373 35.61 -6.61 -13.98
N ALA A 374 35.53 -5.75 -12.96
CA ALA A 374 36.51 -4.68 -12.72
C ALA A 374 36.35 -4.08 -11.32
N ASN A 375 37.35 -4.42 -10.47
CA ASN A 375 37.79 -3.83 -9.20
C ASN A 375 36.95 -4.01 -7.95
#